data_AF-A0A6L5Z2F6-F1
#
_entry.id   AF-A0A6L5Z2F6-F1
#
_cell.length_a   1.000
_cell.length_b   1.000
_cell.length_c   1.000
_cell.angle_alpha   90.00
_cell.angle_beta   90.00
_cell.angle_gamma   90.00
#
_symmetry.space_group_name_H-M   'P 1'
#
loop_
_entity.id
_entity.type
_entity.pdbx_description
1 polymer ?
#
loop_
_entity_poly.entity_id
_entity_poly.type
_entity_poly.pdbx_seq_one_letter_code
_entity_poly.pdbx_strand_id
1 'polypeptide(L)'
;MTQKIAVLTAAGPLPRADVETALARLAADPAGLKPLGASAAEVALPAGAAPDMDALREGLCLDVNLVPAEGRAKRILIADMDSTIIGVECIDELADFAGVKPQVAEITERAMRGELDFEQAIDARVGLLKNLSTGALQQCYDQRVRLNPGARALVQAMNAAGARTALVSGGFTFFTSRVAAAAGFASNQANVLDEADGRLAGTVRRPVLGREAKAAALRALCEELGVGPEAAVAIGDGANDLDMIRMAGLGVAYRAKPALRAEADAVLDHSDLTAVLALQGLTG
;
A
#
# COMPACT_ATOMS: atom_id res chain seq x y z
N MET A 1 8.16 3.48 -27.97
CA MET A 1 8.42 3.18 -26.54
C MET A 1 8.31 4.49 -25.78
N THR A 2 7.52 4.55 -24.71
CA THR A 2 7.43 5.75 -23.86
C THR A 2 8.77 5.96 -23.18
N GLN A 3 9.32 7.17 -23.28
CA GLN A 3 10.59 7.51 -22.61
C GLN A 3 10.41 7.34 -21.09
N LYS A 4 11.35 6.65 -20.45
CA LYS A 4 11.39 6.46 -19.00
C LYS A 4 12.42 7.38 -18.35
N ILE A 5 12.15 7.74 -17.10
CA ILE A 5 13.07 8.44 -16.22
C ILE A 5 13.26 7.64 -14.93
N ALA A 6 14.38 7.86 -14.25
CA ALA A 6 14.58 7.35 -12.90
C ALA A 6 14.11 8.39 -11.88
N VAL A 7 13.36 7.93 -10.88
CA VAL A 7 12.95 8.71 -9.72
C VAL A 7 13.63 8.08 -8.50
N LEU A 8 14.38 8.90 -7.77
CA LEU A 8 15.10 8.54 -6.56
C LEU A 8 14.33 9.12 -5.37
N THR A 9 14.03 8.31 -4.36
CA THR A 9 13.29 8.74 -3.16
C THR A 9 13.90 8.18 -1.87
N ALA A 10 13.74 8.88 -0.74
CA ALA A 10 14.15 8.40 0.58
C ALA A 10 13.17 8.90 1.68
N ALA A 11 13.28 8.39 2.91
CA ALA A 11 12.47 8.86 4.05
C ALA A 11 12.82 10.29 4.52
N GLY A 12 13.95 10.84 4.06
CA GLY A 12 14.43 12.18 4.38
C GLY A 12 15.26 12.72 3.23
N PRO A 13 16.15 13.71 3.47
CA PRO A 13 17.05 14.20 2.44
C PRO A 13 17.82 13.08 1.74
N LEU A 14 17.89 13.14 0.40
CA LEU A 14 18.56 12.10 -0.38
C LEU A 14 20.04 11.94 0.06
N PRO A 15 20.50 10.74 0.43
CA PRO A 15 21.89 10.51 0.81
C PRO A 15 22.81 10.72 -0.39
N ARG A 16 23.71 11.72 -0.31
CA ARG A 16 24.56 12.12 -1.45
C ARG A 16 25.37 10.95 -2.04
N ALA A 17 25.98 10.14 -1.20
CA ALA A 17 26.79 8.99 -1.65
C ALA A 17 25.95 7.94 -2.41
N ASP A 18 24.72 7.72 -1.96
CA ASP A 18 23.81 6.76 -2.61
C ASP A 18 23.26 7.32 -3.91
N VAL A 19 23.00 8.63 -3.99
CA VAL A 19 22.61 9.31 -5.23
C VAL A 19 23.73 9.20 -6.26
N GLU A 20 24.98 9.50 -5.87
CA GLU A 20 26.14 9.38 -6.76
C GLU A 20 26.30 7.93 -7.27
N THR A 21 26.12 6.94 -6.39
CA THR A 21 26.15 5.52 -6.74
C THR A 21 25.01 5.12 -7.69
N ALA A 22 23.79 5.56 -7.43
CA ALA A 22 22.63 5.29 -8.26
C ALA A 22 22.80 5.91 -9.67
N LEU A 23 23.27 7.15 -9.76
CA LEU A 23 23.54 7.82 -11.03
C LEU A 23 24.60 7.08 -11.85
N ALA A 24 25.67 6.63 -11.20
CA ALA A 24 26.71 5.85 -11.85
C ALA A 24 26.16 4.51 -12.40
N ARG A 25 25.35 3.79 -11.61
CA ARG A 25 24.70 2.53 -12.03
C ARG A 25 23.68 2.73 -13.16
N LEU A 26 23.00 3.88 -13.20
CA LEU A 26 22.09 4.27 -14.27
C LEU A 26 22.80 4.79 -15.53
N ALA A 27 24.12 5.05 -15.45
CA ALA A 27 24.88 5.82 -16.44
C ALA A 27 24.21 7.17 -16.78
N ALA A 28 23.53 7.78 -15.79
CA ALA A 28 22.80 9.02 -15.95
C ALA A 28 23.72 10.23 -15.71
N ASP A 29 23.49 11.33 -16.45
CA ASP A 29 24.24 12.57 -16.28
C ASP A 29 23.86 13.25 -14.95
N PRO A 30 24.79 13.43 -14.00
CA PRO A 30 24.51 14.12 -12.73
C PRO A 30 24.00 15.56 -12.92
N ALA A 31 24.36 16.24 -14.00
CA ALA A 31 23.86 17.59 -14.29
C ALA A 31 22.37 17.59 -14.67
N GLY A 32 21.83 16.43 -15.05
CA GLY A 32 20.41 16.23 -15.36
C GLY A 32 19.53 15.91 -14.15
N LEU A 33 20.10 15.80 -12.94
CA LEU A 33 19.34 15.52 -11.73
C LEU A 33 18.48 16.72 -11.33
N LYS A 34 17.16 16.51 -11.29
CA LYS A 34 16.17 17.54 -10.94
C LYS A 34 15.54 17.21 -9.59
N PRO A 35 15.69 18.06 -8.56
CA PRO A 35 14.99 17.87 -7.29
C PRO A 35 13.46 17.96 -7.46
N LEU A 36 12.74 17.04 -6.83
CA LEU A 36 11.27 17.05 -6.70
C LEU A 36 10.83 17.43 -5.27
N GLY A 37 11.78 17.77 -4.41
CA GLY A 37 11.60 18.08 -3.00
C GLY A 37 12.88 17.80 -2.23
N ALA A 38 12.80 17.79 -0.89
CA ALA A 38 13.95 17.44 -0.06
C ALA A 38 14.33 15.96 -0.17
N SER A 39 13.34 15.08 -0.30
CA SER A 39 13.48 13.62 -0.24
C SER A 39 13.36 12.91 -1.59
N ALA A 40 13.26 13.67 -2.70
CA ALA A 40 13.02 13.11 -4.01
C ALA A 40 13.73 13.89 -5.12
N ALA A 41 14.19 13.17 -6.14
CA ALA A 41 14.74 13.74 -7.36
C ALA A 41 14.47 12.82 -8.55
N GLU A 42 14.56 13.37 -9.76
CA GLU A 42 14.44 12.62 -11.01
C GLU A 42 15.58 12.90 -11.95
N VAL A 43 15.87 11.94 -12.84
CA VAL A 43 16.92 12.07 -13.85
C VAL A 43 16.53 11.31 -15.11
N ALA A 44 16.87 11.88 -16.27
CA ALA A 44 16.68 11.22 -17.55
C ALA A 44 17.64 10.03 -17.70
N LEU A 45 17.13 8.95 -18.29
CA LEU A 45 17.94 7.80 -18.64
C LEU A 45 18.60 7.97 -20.02
N PRO A 46 19.79 7.39 -20.23
CA PRO A 46 20.34 7.22 -21.57
C PRO A 46 19.38 6.45 -22.50
N ALA A 47 19.43 6.76 -23.79
CA ALA A 47 18.60 6.07 -24.77
C ALA A 47 18.87 4.56 -24.77
N GLY A 48 17.82 3.74 -24.63
CA GLY A 48 17.93 2.28 -24.59
C GLY A 48 18.37 1.69 -23.25
N ALA A 49 18.50 2.50 -22.18
CA ALA A 49 18.84 1.99 -20.86
C ALA A 49 17.77 1.03 -20.33
N ALA A 50 18.21 -0.16 -19.91
CA ALA A 50 17.41 -1.16 -19.23
C ALA A 50 18.23 -1.73 -18.06
N PRO A 51 18.37 -0.96 -16.96
CA PRO A 51 19.19 -1.38 -15.83
C PRO A 51 18.59 -2.61 -15.15
N ASP A 52 19.45 -3.47 -14.63
CA ASP A 52 19.06 -4.47 -13.66
C ASP A 52 18.64 -3.77 -12.37
N MET A 53 17.35 -3.84 -12.03
CA MET A 53 16.78 -3.10 -10.91
C MET A 53 17.25 -3.62 -9.55
N ASP A 54 17.59 -4.91 -9.45
CA ASP A 54 18.07 -5.48 -8.19
C ASP A 54 19.50 -5.01 -7.93
N ALA A 55 20.38 -5.13 -8.93
CA ALA A 55 21.74 -4.58 -8.85
C ALA A 55 21.76 -3.05 -8.67
N LEU A 56 20.79 -2.35 -9.26
CA LEU A 56 20.66 -0.90 -9.11
C LEU A 56 20.39 -0.50 -7.66
N ARG A 57 19.51 -1.23 -6.97
CA ARG A 57 19.05 -0.91 -5.60
C ARG A 57 19.95 -1.50 -4.51
N GLU A 58 20.79 -2.46 -4.83
CA GLU A 58 21.62 -3.18 -3.86
C GLU A 58 22.50 -2.24 -3.01
N GLY A 59 22.33 -2.30 -1.69
CA GLY A 59 23.13 -1.58 -0.70
C GLY A 59 22.86 -0.07 -0.60
N LEU A 60 21.86 0.47 -1.30
CA LEU A 60 21.47 1.86 -1.19
C LEU A 60 20.51 2.08 -0.01
N CYS A 61 20.54 3.26 0.61
CA CYS A 61 19.54 3.72 1.58
C CYS A 61 18.49 4.65 0.95
N LEU A 62 18.26 4.50 -0.35
CA LEU A 62 17.24 5.20 -1.13
C LEU A 62 16.57 4.21 -2.10
N ASP A 63 15.36 4.55 -2.54
CA ASP A 63 14.65 3.80 -3.57
C ASP A 63 14.94 4.39 -4.95
N VAL A 64 15.11 3.53 -5.96
CA VAL A 64 15.20 3.92 -7.36
C VAL A 64 14.11 3.24 -8.15
N ASN A 65 13.30 4.02 -8.88
CA ASN A 65 12.16 3.53 -9.63
C ASN A 65 12.15 4.10 -11.05
N LEU A 66 11.72 3.30 -12.03
CA LEU A 66 11.62 3.75 -13.42
C LEU A 66 10.16 4.00 -13.80
N VAL A 67 9.84 5.24 -14.17
CA VAL A 67 8.48 5.64 -14.52
C VAL A 67 8.46 6.31 -15.90
N PRO A 68 7.30 6.35 -16.60
CA PRO A 68 7.15 7.16 -17.80
C PRO A 68 7.50 8.63 -17.53
N ALA A 69 8.21 9.28 -18.45
CA ALA A 69 8.59 10.69 -18.32
C ALA A 69 7.37 11.64 -18.31
N GLU A 70 6.34 11.28 -19.07
CA GLU A 70 5.11 12.07 -19.26
C GLU A 70 3.88 11.20 -18.99
N GLY A 71 2.74 11.85 -18.72
CA GLY A 71 1.46 11.15 -18.52
C GLY A 71 1.41 10.22 -17.30
N ARG A 72 2.34 10.39 -16.34
CA ARG A 72 2.48 9.53 -15.16
C ARG A 72 1.56 9.89 -13.98
N ALA A 73 0.90 11.05 -13.99
CA ALA A 73 -0.07 11.43 -12.97
C ALA A 73 -1.35 10.59 -13.08
N LYS A 74 -1.79 10.00 -11.96
CA LYS A 74 -2.94 9.10 -11.92
C LYS A 74 -4.17 9.80 -11.36
N ARG A 75 -5.34 9.35 -11.80
CA ARG A 75 -6.67 9.85 -11.42
C ARG A 75 -7.33 9.03 -10.31
N ILE A 76 -6.78 7.85 -9.99
CA ILE A 76 -7.26 6.97 -8.92
C ILE A 76 -6.08 6.61 -8.03
N LEU A 77 -6.27 6.69 -6.71
CA LEU A 77 -5.40 6.06 -5.71
C LEU A 77 -6.22 5.00 -4.97
N ILE A 78 -5.78 3.76 -5.04
CA ILE A 78 -6.33 2.66 -4.24
C ILE A 78 -5.22 2.03 -3.40
N ALA A 79 -5.47 1.75 -2.13
CA ALA A 79 -4.46 1.21 -1.24
C ALA A 79 -5.02 0.14 -0.30
N ASP A 80 -4.17 -0.80 0.11
CA ASP A 80 -4.41 -1.61 1.31
C ASP A 80 -4.32 -0.75 2.58
N MET A 81 -4.91 -1.24 3.66
CA MET A 81 -4.83 -0.63 4.97
C MET A 81 -3.66 -1.18 5.80
N ASP A 82 -3.80 -2.44 6.24
CA ASP A 82 -2.84 -3.11 7.11
C ASP A 82 -1.47 -3.22 6.41
N SER A 83 -0.39 -3.06 7.17
CA SER A 83 1.00 -3.04 6.67
C SER A 83 1.32 -2.04 5.53
N THR A 84 0.37 -1.19 5.11
CA THR A 84 0.50 -0.24 4.00
C THR A 84 0.21 1.19 4.44
N ILE A 85 -1.06 1.57 4.65
CA ILE A 85 -1.42 2.90 5.16
C ILE A 85 -1.20 2.99 6.67
N ILE A 86 -1.26 1.87 7.37
CA ILE A 86 -0.88 1.73 8.78
C ILE A 86 0.17 0.63 8.94
N GLY A 87 0.99 0.69 9.99
CA GLY A 87 2.11 -0.24 10.19
C GLY A 87 1.78 -1.54 10.92
N VAL A 88 0.51 -1.80 11.23
CA VAL A 88 0.05 -2.96 12.03
C VAL A 88 -0.91 -3.82 11.24
N GLU A 89 -1.09 -5.06 11.68
CA GLU A 89 -2.15 -5.98 11.27
C GLU A 89 -3.29 -5.92 12.29
N CYS A 90 -4.42 -5.29 11.96
CA CYS A 90 -5.49 -5.05 12.93
C CYS A 90 -6.02 -6.33 13.60
N ILE A 91 -6.06 -7.45 12.89
CA ILE A 91 -6.55 -8.72 13.46
C ILE A 91 -5.57 -9.30 14.50
N ASP A 92 -4.27 -9.14 14.30
CA ASP A 92 -3.24 -9.62 15.22
C ASP A 92 -3.20 -8.76 16.50
N GLU A 93 -3.41 -7.45 16.35
CA GLU A 93 -3.54 -6.56 17.49
C GLU A 93 -4.81 -6.88 18.30
N LEU A 94 -5.95 -7.13 17.65
CA LEU A 94 -7.15 -7.60 18.36
C LEU A 94 -6.95 -8.95 19.06
N ALA A 95 -6.19 -9.85 18.46
CA ALA A 95 -5.84 -11.14 19.06
C ALA A 95 -5.00 -10.96 20.34
N ASP A 96 -4.15 -9.94 20.40
CA ASP A 96 -3.41 -9.56 21.61
C ASP A 96 -4.37 -9.10 22.73
N PHE A 97 -5.31 -8.21 22.42
CA PHE A 97 -6.35 -7.78 23.37
C PHE A 97 -7.25 -8.92 23.86
N ALA A 98 -7.47 -9.95 23.03
CA ALA A 98 -8.23 -11.14 23.39
C ALA A 98 -7.38 -12.24 24.07
N GLY A 99 -6.05 -12.08 24.14
CA GLY A 99 -5.15 -13.10 24.69
C GLY A 99 -5.05 -14.37 23.83
N VAL A 100 -5.32 -14.27 22.52
CA VAL A 100 -5.37 -15.39 21.57
C VAL A 100 -4.38 -15.25 20.40
N LYS A 101 -3.38 -14.38 20.55
CA LYS A 101 -2.36 -14.13 19.51
C LYS A 101 -1.66 -15.41 19.02
N PRO A 102 -1.25 -16.37 19.89
CA PRO A 102 -0.65 -17.62 19.42
C PRO A 102 -1.59 -18.44 18.52
N GLN A 103 -2.88 -18.50 18.85
CA GLN A 103 -3.88 -19.24 18.09
C GLN A 103 -4.17 -18.60 16.73
N VAL A 104 -4.20 -17.27 16.68
CA VAL A 104 -4.34 -16.54 15.40
C VAL A 104 -3.12 -16.76 14.51
N ALA A 105 -1.91 -16.74 15.07
CA ALA A 105 -0.69 -17.04 14.33
C ALA A 105 -0.70 -18.45 13.73
N GLU A 106 -1.12 -19.47 14.50
CA GLU A 106 -1.25 -20.85 14.00
C GLU A 106 -2.22 -20.94 12.82
N ILE A 107 -3.37 -20.26 12.88
CA ILE A 107 -4.34 -20.23 11.77
C ILE A 107 -3.74 -19.55 10.53
N THR A 108 -3.02 -18.44 10.73
CA THR A 108 -2.35 -17.71 9.64
C THR A 108 -1.30 -18.59 8.95
N GLU A 109 -0.50 -19.34 9.70
CA GLU A 109 0.47 -20.29 9.13
C GLU A 109 -0.21 -21.38 8.32
N ARG A 110 -1.31 -21.95 8.82
CA ARG A 110 -2.10 -22.96 8.10
C ARG A 110 -2.69 -22.43 6.79
N ALA A 111 -3.20 -21.20 6.81
CA ALA A 111 -3.68 -20.52 5.61
C ALA A 111 -2.56 -20.29 4.59
N MET A 112 -1.36 -19.88 5.05
CA MET A 112 -0.19 -19.73 4.18
C MET A 112 0.32 -21.05 3.59
N ARG A 113 0.12 -22.18 4.29
CA ARG A 113 0.37 -23.53 3.76
C ARG A 113 -0.73 -24.04 2.82
N GLY A 114 -1.80 -23.27 2.61
CA GLY A 114 -2.94 -23.65 1.78
C GLY A 114 -3.86 -24.69 2.42
N GLU A 115 -3.75 -24.92 3.74
CA GLU A 115 -4.63 -25.85 4.48
C GLU A 115 -6.03 -25.25 4.74
N LEU A 116 -6.13 -23.92 4.70
CA LEU A 116 -7.36 -23.16 4.86
C LEU A 116 -7.49 -22.19 3.71
N ASP A 117 -8.68 -22.12 3.11
CA ASP A 117 -9.00 -21.03 2.20
C ASP A 117 -9.15 -19.70 2.96
N PHE A 118 -9.25 -18.59 2.23
CA PHE A 118 -9.32 -17.26 2.84
C PHE A 118 -10.54 -17.09 3.75
N GLU A 119 -11.72 -17.59 3.36
CA GLU A 119 -12.94 -17.47 4.14
C GLU A 119 -12.87 -18.32 5.42
N GLN A 120 -12.35 -19.55 5.32
CA GLN A 120 -12.10 -20.42 6.45
C GLN A 120 -11.09 -19.80 7.43
N ALA A 121 -10.02 -19.21 6.91
CA ALA A 121 -9.00 -18.56 7.73
C ALA A 121 -9.53 -17.32 8.44
N ILE A 122 -10.34 -16.48 7.78
CA ILE A 122 -10.95 -15.33 8.46
C ILE A 122 -11.98 -15.76 9.50
N ASP A 123 -12.83 -16.74 9.19
CA ASP A 123 -13.83 -17.26 10.12
C ASP A 123 -13.18 -17.85 11.37
N ALA A 124 -12.13 -18.66 11.20
CA ALA A 124 -11.41 -19.26 12.30
C ALA A 124 -10.75 -18.20 13.20
N ARG A 125 -10.10 -17.18 12.62
CA ARG A 125 -9.46 -16.10 13.39
C ARG A 125 -10.48 -15.22 14.11
N VAL A 126 -11.57 -14.85 13.43
CA VAL A 126 -12.63 -14.01 14.02
C VAL A 126 -13.42 -14.77 15.08
N GLY A 127 -13.60 -16.09 14.92
CA GLY A 127 -14.19 -16.95 15.94
C GLY A 127 -13.45 -16.91 17.28
N LEU A 128 -12.12 -16.78 17.26
CA LEU A 128 -11.30 -16.62 18.48
C LEU A 128 -11.54 -15.28 19.19
N LEU A 129 -12.07 -14.28 18.49
CA LEU A 129 -12.38 -12.97 19.05
C LEU A 129 -13.79 -12.90 19.67
N LYS A 130 -14.54 -14.02 19.65
CA LYS A 130 -15.88 -14.09 20.24
C LYS A 130 -15.86 -13.64 21.71
N ASN A 131 -16.87 -12.84 22.08
CA ASN A 131 -17.01 -12.21 23.39
C ASN A 131 -16.01 -11.09 23.70
N LEU A 132 -15.06 -10.75 22.82
CA LEU A 132 -14.25 -9.57 23.01
C LEU A 132 -15.16 -8.32 23.05
N SER A 133 -14.92 -7.42 24.02
CA SER A 133 -15.70 -6.18 24.12
C SER A 133 -15.52 -5.32 22.87
N THR A 134 -16.59 -4.73 22.36
CA THR A 134 -16.52 -3.73 21.27
C THR A 134 -15.65 -2.54 21.66
N GLY A 135 -15.55 -2.22 22.96
CA GLY A 135 -14.61 -1.23 23.48
C GLY A 135 -13.14 -1.57 23.22
N ALA A 136 -12.79 -2.86 23.08
CA ALA A 136 -11.44 -3.28 22.73
C ALA A 136 -11.07 -2.86 21.29
N LEU A 137 -12.02 -2.78 20.37
CA LEU A 137 -11.78 -2.26 19.01
C LEU A 137 -11.26 -0.83 19.08
N GLN A 138 -11.92 0.01 19.88
CA GLN A 138 -11.54 1.41 20.05
C GLN A 138 -10.20 1.53 20.78
N GLN A 139 -9.98 0.76 21.84
CA GLN A 139 -8.69 0.72 22.54
C GLN A 139 -7.55 0.29 21.61
N CYS A 140 -7.77 -0.73 20.78
CA CYS A 140 -6.81 -1.19 19.78
C CYS A 140 -6.48 -0.07 18.78
N TYR A 141 -7.49 0.62 18.25
CA TYR A 141 -7.28 1.75 17.36
C TYR A 141 -6.45 2.86 18.03
N ASP A 142 -6.84 3.29 19.23
CA ASP A 142 -6.19 4.40 19.93
C ASP A 142 -4.74 4.08 20.31
N GLN A 143 -4.47 2.83 20.72
CA GLN A 143 -3.16 2.42 21.23
C GLN A 143 -2.20 1.96 20.14
N ARG A 144 -2.68 1.27 19.10
CA ARG A 144 -1.82 0.54 18.15
C ARG A 144 -1.82 1.13 16.74
N VAL A 145 -2.93 1.75 16.32
CA VAL A 145 -3.06 2.20 14.92
C VAL A 145 -2.44 3.58 14.74
N ARG A 146 -1.41 3.66 13.91
CA ARG A 146 -0.77 4.90 13.46
C ARG A 146 -0.65 4.86 11.94
N LEU A 147 -0.91 6.01 11.31
CA LEU A 147 -0.64 6.17 9.89
C LEU A 147 0.86 6.03 9.64
N ASN A 148 1.21 5.28 8.61
CA ASN A 148 2.58 5.27 8.12
C ASN A 148 2.99 6.67 7.64
N PRO A 149 4.29 7.02 7.74
CA PRO A 149 4.77 8.32 7.30
C PRO A 149 4.35 8.61 5.84
N GLY A 150 3.97 9.86 5.58
CA GLY A 150 3.49 10.30 4.27
C GLY A 150 2.06 9.92 3.91
N ALA A 151 1.39 8.99 4.61
CA ALA A 151 0.05 8.50 4.20
C ALA A 151 -0.98 9.63 4.07
N ARG A 152 -1.08 10.50 5.08
CA ARG A 152 -2.00 11.65 5.05
C ARG A 152 -1.65 12.63 3.92
N ALA A 153 -0.37 12.96 3.77
CA ALA A 153 0.08 13.91 2.77
C ALA A 153 -0.20 13.39 1.35
N LEU A 154 0.11 12.12 1.08
CA LEU A 154 -0.21 11.44 -0.17
C LEU A 154 -1.69 11.56 -0.52
N VAL A 155 -2.56 11.13 0.40
CA VAL A 155 -4.00 11.07 0.13
C VAL A 155 -4.59 12.47 -0.06
N GLN A 156 -4.18 13.44 0.76
CA GLN A 156 -4.64 14.82 0.64
C GLN A 156 -4.17 15.47 -0.67
N ALA A 157 -2.92 15.26 -1.08
CA ALA A 157 -2.40 15.78 -2.34
C ALA A 157 -3.11 15.15 -3.54
N MET A 158 -3.37 13.84 -3.51
CA MET A 158 -4.14 13.16 -4.55
C MET A 158 -5.58 13.70 -4.65
N ASN A 159 -6.25 13.90 -3.52
CA ASN A 159 -7.58 14.52 -3.52
C ASN A 159 -7.55 15.96 -4.05
N ALA A 160 -6.55 16.76 -3.68
CA ALA A 160 -6.38 18.13 -4.16
C ALA A 160 -6.12 18.18 -5.68
N ALA A 161 -5.45 17.16 -6.22
CA ALA A 161 -5.28 16.97 -7.66
C ALA A 161 -6.53 16.40 -8.36
N GLY A 162 -7.65 16.22 -7.65
CA GLY A 162 -8.91 15.72 -8.19
C GLY A 162 -8.95 14.20 -8.40
N ALA A 163 -8.02 13.44 -7.81
CA ALA A 163 -8.03 12.00 -7.88
C ALA A 163 -9.08 11.39 -6.93
N ARG A 164 -9.65 10.25 -7.33
CA ARG A 164 -10.51 9.44 -6.47
C ARG A 164 -9.66 8.53 -5.58
N THR A 165 -9.81 8.65 -4.27
CA THR A 165 -9.02 7.91 -3.29
C THR A 165 -9.88 6.86 -2.57
N ALA A 166 -9.43 5.60 -2.55
CA ALA A 166 -10.14 4.50 -1.90
C ALA A 166 -9.19 3.65 -1.03
N LEU A 167 -9.63 3.32 0.19
CA LEU A 167 -8.96 2.39 1.09
C LEU A 167 -9.71 1.06 1.10
N VAL A 168 -9.11 -0.02 0.59
CA VAL A 168 -9.78 -1.32 0.47
C VAL A 168 -8.96 -2.37 1.20
N SER A 169 -9.57 -3.05 2.17
CA SER A 169 -8.86 -3.98 3.05
C SER A 169 -9.63 -5.26 3.30
N GLY A 170 -8.89 -6.37 3.48
CA GLY A 170 -9.43 -7.61 4.03
C GLY A 170 -9.64 -7.57 5.56
N GLY A 171 -9.21 -6.49 6.22
CA GLY A 171 -9.46 -6.20 7.62
C GLY A 171 -10.92 -5.77 7.87
N PHE A 172 -11.14 -4.91 8.87
CA PHE A 172 -12.49 -4.61 9.36
C PHE A 172 -12.90 -3.14 9.18
N THR A 173 -14.18 -2.93 8.89
CA THR A 173 -14.79 -1.61 8.63
C THR A 173 -14.63 -0.65 9.82
N PHE A 174 -14.62 -1.18 11.05
CA PHE A 174 -14.34 -0.38 12.24
C PHE A 174 -13.03 0.40 12.13
N PHE A 175 -11.95 -0.25 11.70
CA PHE A 175 -10.63 0.36 11.53
C PHE A 175 -10.56 1.13 10.22
N THR A 176 -10.99 0.51 9.12
CA THR A 176 -10.85 1.08 7.78
C THR A 176 -11.56 2.43 7.64
N SER A 177 -12.75 2.59 8.24
CA SER A 177 -13.46 3.88 8.27
C SER A 177 -12.70 4.98 9.02
N ARG A 178 -12.07 4.64 10.16
CA ARG A 178 -11.31 5.60 10.97
C ARG A 178 -9.97 5.94 10.34
N VAL A 179 -9.26 4.96 9.80
CA VAL A 179 -8.01 5.16 9.06
C VAL A 179 -8.27 5.99 7.80
N ALA A 180 -9.34 5.69 7.06
CA ALA A 180 -9.77 6.47 5.91
C ALA A 180 -10.02 7.93 6.29
N ALA A 181 -10.78 8.19 7.37
CA ALA A 181 -11.00 9.55 7.86
C ALA A 181 -9.70 10.25 8.31
N ALA A 182 -8.80 9.52 8.99
CA ALA A 182 -7.56 10.08 9.51
C ALA A 182 -6.54 10.43 8.40
N ALA A 183 -6.50 9.66 7.32
CA ALA A 183 -5.64 9.91 6.16
C ALA A 183 -6.30 10.85 5.13
N GLY A 184 -7.63 10.85 5.05
CA GLY A 184 -8.42 11.67 4.13
C GLY A 184 -8.95 10.91 2.90
N PHE A 185 -9.08 9.59 2.94
CA PHE A 185 -9.62 8.82 1.81
C PHE A 185 -11.08 9.17 1.55
N ALA A 186 -11.47 9.26 0.28
CA ALA A 186 -12.82 9.61 -0.13
C ALA A 186 -13.81 8.43 0.02
N SER A 187 -13.34 7.20 -0.02
CA SER A 187 -14.13 6.00 0.24
C SER A 187 -13.31 4.91 0.94
N ASN A 188 -14.00 3.96 1.57
CA ASN A 188 -13.37 2.78 2.14
C ASN A 188 -14.27 1.55 2.03
N GLN A 189 -13.65 0.36 2.03
CA GLN A 189 -14.33 -0.92 1.95
C GLN A 189 -13.56 -1.98 2.74
N ALA A 190 -14.24 -2.70 3.64
CA ALA A 190 -13.65 -3.76 4.45
C ALA A 190 -14.71 -4.73 5.00
N ASN A 191 -14.28 -5.82 5.63
CA ASN A 191 -15.18 -6.79 6.23
C ASN A 191 -15.91 -6.18 7.44
N VAL A 192 -17.10 -6.70 7.77
CA VAL A 192 -17.88 -6.23 8.93
C VAL A 192 -17.92 -7.34 9.98
N LEU A 193 -17.37 -7.06 11.16
CA LEU A 193 -17.52 -7.94 12.32
C LEU A 193 -18.97 -7.85 12.82
N ASP A 194 -19.60 -8.99 13.09
CA ASP A 194 -20.90 -9.00 13.75
C ASP A 194 -20.74 -8.72 15.25
N GLU A 195 -21.63 -7.90 15.78
CA GLU A 195 -21.65 -7.48 17.18
C GLU A 195 -22.97 -7.93 17.83
N ALA A 196 -22.90 -8.40 19.07
CA ALA A 196 -24.04 -8.76 19.90
C ALA A 196 -23.78 -8.31 21.35
N ASP A 197 -24.73 -7.58 21.94
CA ASP A 197 -24.69 -7.13 23.34
C ASP A 197 -23.39 -6.41 23.73
N GLY A 198 -22.88 -5.54 22.85
CA GLY A 198 -21.65 -4.77 23.07
C GLY A 198 -20.37 -5.61 22.97
N ARG A 199 -20.44 -6.83 22.43
CA ARG A 199 -19.31 -7.75 22.21
C ARG A 199 -19.26 -8.25 20.77
N LEU A 200 -18.11 -8.75 20.35
CA LEU A 200 -17.97 -9.43 19.06
C LEU A 200 -18.67 -10.79 19.11
N ALA A 201 -19.50 -11.07 18.10
CA ALA A 201 -20.20 -12.35 17.96
C ALA A 201 -19.27 -13.50 17.54
N GLY A 202 -18.08 -13.16 17.03
CA GLY A 202 -17.12 -14.12 16.48
C GLY A 202 -17.41 -14.53 15.04
N THR A 203 -18.19 -13.71 14.31
CA THR A 203 -18.52 -13.94 12.90
C THR A 203 -18.28 -12.68 12.06
N VAL A 204 -18.12 -12.87 10.76
CA VAL A 204 -18.01 -11.81 9.75
C VAL A 204 -19.24 -11.82 8.86
N ARG A 205 -19.80 -10.64 8.59
CA ARG A 205 -20.93 -10.48 7.67
C ARG A 205 -20.54 -10.88 6.25
N ARG A 206 -21.41 -11.65 5.59
CA ARG A 206 -21.24 -12.06 4.19
C ARG A 206 -21.76 -11.00 3.20
N PRO A 207 -21.19 -10.92 1.98
CA PRO A 207 -20.00 -11.66 1.52
C PRO A 207 -18.71 -11.13 2.16
N VAL A 208 -17.75 -12.02 2.40
CA VAL A 208 -16.41 -11.62 2.85
C VAL A 208 -15.63 -11.05 1.66
N LEU A 209 -14.92 -9.96 1.88
CA LEU A 209 -13.99 -9.37 0.93
C LEU A 209 -12.71 -10.20 0.90
N GLY A 210 -12.63 -11.07 -0.11
CA GLY A 210 -11.44 -11.83 -0.46
C GLY A 210 -10.42 -11.03 -1.26
N ARG A 211 -9.45 -11.74 -1.83
CA ARG A 211 -8.37 -11.17 -2.65
C ARG A 211 -8.91 -10.41 -3.86
N GLU A 212 -9.98 -10.89 -4.49
CA GLU A 212 -10.57 -10.29 -5.69
C GLU A 212 -11.23 -8.93 -5.41
N ALA A 213 -11.53 -8.61 -4.14
CA ALA A 213 -12.24 -7.40 -3.75
C ALA A 213 -11.48 -6.13 -4.14
N LYS A 214 -10.15 -6.11 -3.98
CA LYS A 214 -9.31 -4.95 -4.31
C LYS A 214 -9.29 -4.67 -5.81
N ALA A 215 -9.14 -5.71 -6.62
CA ALA A 215 -9.22 -5.63 -8.08
C ALA A 215 -10.64 -5.24 -8.56
N ALA A 216 -11.69 -5.76 -7.92
CA ALA A 216 -13.06 -5.40 -8.22
C ALA A 216 -13.37 -3.93 -7.87
N ALA A 217 -12.89 -3.45 -6.72
CA ALA A 217 -13.03 -2.05 -6.32
C ALA A 217 -12.30 -1.13 -7.30
N LEU A 218 -11.09 -1.49 -7.74
CA LEU A 218 -10.37 -0.72 -8.76
C LEU A 218 -11.16 -0.64 -10.08
N ARG A 219 -11.73 -1.77 -10.56
CA ARG A 219 -12.59 -1.75 -11.75
C ARG A 219 -13.81 -0.85 -11.59
N ALA A 220 -14.49 -0.93 -10.44
CA ALA A 220 -15.65 -0.09 -10.17
C ALA A 220 -15.31 1.41 -10.16
N LEU A 221 -14.15 1.79 -9.60
CA LEU A 221 -13.66 3.18 -9.62
C LEU A 221 -13.31 3.65 -11.04
N CYS A 222 -12.75 2.76 -11.86
CA CYS A 222 -12.47 3.03 -13.26
C CYS A 222 -13.76 3.29 -14.05
N GLU A 223 -14.78 2.46 -13.84
CA GLU A 223 -16.12 2.60 -14.42
C GLU A 223 -16.81 3.90 -13.98
N GLU A 224 -16.77 4.23 -12.68
CA GLU A 224 -17.33 5.48 -12.12
C GLU A 224 -16.74 6.72 -12.79
N LEU A 225 -15.45 6.69 -13.12
CA LEU A 225 -14.72 7.83 -13.69
C LEU A 225 -14.62 7.84 -15.22
N GLY A 226 -15.07 6.77 -15.89
CA GLY A 226 -14.92 6.59 -17.34
C GLY A 226 -13.45 6.54 -17.79
N VAL A 227 -12.59 5.89 -17.01
CA VAL A 227 -11.16 5.71 -17.31
C VAL A 227 -10.77 4.23 -17.34
N GLY A 228 -9.65 3.90 -17.96
CA GLY A 228 -9.03 2.59 -17.80
C GLY A 228 -8.13 2.50 -16.57
N PRO A 229 -7.73 1.28 -16.17
CA PRO A 229 -6.91 1.06 -14.99
C PRO A 229 -5.50 1.65 -15.09
N GLU A 230 -5.03 2.00 -16.30
CA GLU A 230 -3.81 2.75 -16.53
C GLU A 230 -3.80 4.13 -15.85
N ALA A 231 -4.98 4.67 -15.54
CA ALA A 231 -5.18 5.91 -14.81
C ALA A 231 -5.13 5.74 -13.28
N ALA A 232 -4.83 4.55 -12.76
CA ALA A 232 -4.75 4.28 -11.33
C ALA A 232 -3.32 4.09 -10.84
N VAL A 233 -3.09 4.48 -9.59
CA VAL A 233 -1.99 4.00 -8.75
C VAL A 233 -2.56 3.10 -7.66
N ALA A 234 -1.93 1.94 -7.47
CA ALA A 234 -2.29 0.95 -6.45
C ALA A 234 -1.12 0.75 -5.48
N ILE A 235 -1.39 0.65 -4.17
CA ILE A 235 -0.35 0.45 -3.15
C ILE A 235 -0.71 -0.75 -2.28
N GLY A 236 0.27 -1.63 -2.04
CA GLY A 236 0.12 -2.78 -1.15
C GLY A 236 1.46 -3.33 -0.68
N ASP A 237 1.42 -4.31 0.21
CA ASP A 237 2.60 -5.00 0.76
C ASP A 237 2.60 -6.51 0.48
N GLY A 238 1.42 -7.10 0.23
CA GLY A 238 1.21 -8.55 0.33
C GLY A 238 0.67 -9.23 -0.91
N ALA A 239 0.72 -10.57 -0.93
CA ALA A 239 0.21 -11.36 -2.06
C ALA A 239 -1.30 -11.18 -2.32
N ASN A 240 -2.05 -10.72 -1.32
CA ASN A 240 -3.47 -10.34 -1.41
C ASN A 240 -3.71 -9.08 -2.26
N ASP A 241 -2.69 -8.28 -2.57
CA ASP A 241 -2.79 -7.07 -3.39
C ASP A 241 -2.43 -7.30 -4.86
N LEU A 242 -1.83 -8.44 -5.20
CA LEU A 242 -1.23 -8.71 -6.51
C LEU A 242 -2.16 -8.38 -7.69
N ASP A 243 -3.45 -8.71 -7.57
CA ASP A 243 -4.39 -8.50 -8.68
C ASP A 243 -4.71 -7.02 -8.89
N MET A 244 -4.71 -6.23 -7.82
CA MET A 244 -4.87 -4.78 -7.88
C MET A 244 -3.59 -4.10 -8.38
N ILE A 245 -2.42 -4.54 -7.89
CA ILE A 245 -1.10 -4.04 -8.30
C ILE A 245 -0.87 -4.25 -9.80
N ARG A 246 -1.08 -5.47 -10.29
CA ARG A 246 -0.88 -5.81 -11.72
C ARG A 246 -1.88 -5.12 -12.64
N MET A 247 -3.05 -4.76 -12.13
CA MET A 247 -4.09 -4.09 -12.92
C MET A 247 -3.79 -2.61 -13.10
N ALA A 248 -3.31 -1.94 -12.06
CA ALA A 248 -3.10 -0.49 -12.08
C ALA A 248 -2.01 -0.06 -13.07
N GLY A 249 -2.10 1.16 -13.59
CA GLY A 249 -1.05 1.75 -14.41
C GLY A 249 0.20 2.21 -13.66
N LEU A 250 0.20 2.08 -12.33
CA LEU A 250 1.35 2.20 -11.44
C LEU A 250 1.07 1.35 -10.19
N GLY A 251 1.59 0.13 -10.16
CA GLY A 251 1.59 -0.72 -8.97
C GLY A 251 2.79 -0.42 -8.06
N VAL A 252 2.54 -0.09 -6.80
CA VAL A 252 3.57 0.28 -5.81
C VAL A 252 3.61 -0.75 -4.69
N ALA A 253 4.78 -1.34 -4.51
CA ALA A 253 5.15 -2.18 -3.38
C ALA A 253 5.70 -1.32 -2.24
N TYR A 254 4.96 -1.19 -1.13
CA TYR A 254 5.41 -0.45 0.04
C TYR A 254 5.88 -1.42 1.13
N ARG A 255 7.20 -1.42 1.43
CA ARG A 255 7.83 -2.34 2.40
C ARG A 255 7.39 -3.79 2.22
N ALA A 256 7.20 -4.18 0.96
CA ALA A 256 6.42 -5.34 0.58
C ALA A 256 7.17 -6.66 0.75
N LYS A 257 6.40 -7.73 0.87
CA LYS A 257 6.90 -9.11 0.81
C LYS A 257 7.44 -9.41 -0.61
N PRO A 258 8.41 -10.35 -0.75
CA PRO A 258 9.08 -10.63 -2.02
C PRO A 258 8.13 -10.91 -3.19
N ALA A 259 7.02 -11.61 -2.93
CA ALA A 259 6.05 -11.96 -3.96
C ALA A 259 5.37 -10.75 -4.62
N LEU A 260 5.04 -9.71 -3.85
CA LEU A 260 4.45 -8.49 -4.39
C LEU A 260 5.52 -7.56 -4.97
N ARG A 261 6.66 -7.46 -4.29
CA ARG A 261 7.81 -6.68 -4.75
C ARG A 261 8.22 -7.03 -6.19
N ALA A 262 8.27 -8.32 -6.52
CA ALA A 262 8.67 -8.82 -7.83
C ALA A 262 7.70 -8.45 -8.96
N GLU A 263 6.46 -8.07 -8.63
CA GLU A 263 5.37 -7.85 -9.57
C GLU A 263 4.97 -6.37 -9.68
N ALA A 264 5.46 -5.52 -8.79
CA ALA A 264 5.15 -4.10 -8.76
C ALA A 264 6.03 -3.31 -9.74
N ASP A 265 5.46 -2.24 -10.31
CA ASP A 265 6.20 -1.30 -11.16
C ASP A 265 7.22 -0.47 -10.37
N ALA A 266 6.87 -0.15 -9.13
CA ALA A 266 7.69 0.64 -8.21
C ALA A 266 7.76 0.00 -6.83
N VAL A 267 8.88 0.20 -6.16
CA VAL A 267 9.21 -0.35 -4.85
C VAL A 267 9.67 0.76 -3.93
N LEU A 268 9.14 0.79 -2.71
CA LEU A 268 9.47 1.72 -1.64
C LEU A 268 9.89 0.96 -0.38
N ASP A 269 11.19 0.74 -0.20
CA ASP A 269 11.78 0.13 0.99
C ASP A 269 12.26 1.17 1.99
N HIS A 270 12.80 2.26 1.47
CA HIS A 270 13.48 3.28 2.27
C HIS A 270 12.64 4.55 2.43
N SER A 271 11.76 4.83 1.48
CA SER A 271 10.93 6.02 1.45
C SER A 271 9.68 5.90 2.30
N ASP A 272 9.06 7.05 2.55
CA ASP A 272 7.68 7.10 3.02
C ASP A 272 6.67 7.15 1.86
N LEU A 273 5.37 7.19 2.17
CA LEU A 273 4.32 7.15 1.16
C LEU A 273 4.25 8.42 0.29
N THR A 274 4.93 9.52 0.64
CA THR A 274 4.98 10.71 -0.24
C THR A 274 5.77 10.45 -1.51
N ALA A 275 6.65 9.44 -1.53
CA ALA A 275 7.36 9.01 -2.73
C ALA A 275 6.40 8.67 -3.89
N VAL A 276 5.18 8.22 -3.59
CA VAL A 276 4.16 7.95 -4.61
C VAL A 276 3.73 9.21 -5.37
N LEU A 277 3.82 10.40 -4.75
CA LEU A 277 3.61 11.67 -5.44
C LEU A 277 4.78 11.95 -6.41
N ALA A 278 6.02 11.76 -5.95
CA ALA A 278 7.20 11.95 -6.79
C ALA A 278 7.22 11.01 -8.00
N LEU A 279 6.81 9.74 -7.83
CA LEU A 279 6.65 8.78 -8.92
C LEU A 279 5.63 9.21 -9.99
N GLN A 280 4.71 10.10 -9.63
CA GLN A 280 3.69 10.67 -10.51
C GLN A 280 4.05 12.08 -11.01
N GLY A 281 5.19 12.63 -10.59
CA GLY A 281 5.57 14.02 -10.88
C GLY A 281 4.71 15.06 -10.18
N LEU A 282 4.06 14.68 -9.08
CA LEU A 282 3.28 15.56 -8.22
C LEU A 282 4.12 16.00 -7.02
N THR A 283 3.89 17.21 -6.54
CA THR A 283 4.48 17.73 -5.29
C THR A 283 3.43 17.69 -4.18
N GLY A 284 3.81 17.20 -3.01
CA GLY A 284 2.98 17.19 -1.80
C GLY A 284 3.07 18.49 -0.99
#